data_AF-A0A1V0DKK5-F1
#
_entry.id   AF-A0A1V0DKK5-F1
#
_cell.length_a   1.000
_cell.length_b   1.000
_cell.length_c   1.000
_cell.angle_alpha   90.00
_cell.angle_beta   90.00
_cell.angle_gamma   90.00
#
_symmetry.space_group_name_H-M   'P 1'
#
loop_
_entity.id
_entity.type
_entity.pdbx_description
1 polymer ?
#
loop_
_entity_poly.entity_id
_entity_poly.type
_entity_poly.pdbx_seq_one_letter_code
_entity_poly.pdbx_strand_id
1 'polypeptide(L)'
;ICRHMEEKYGTPWIEYNFFGPSQINDSLRRIAAQFDDRIKEGAERVIAKYQPLVDEIIARYRPRLEKKTVMLYVGGLRPRHVVTAYEDLGMEIVGTGYEFGHGDDYQRTGHYVKEGTLIYDDVTAFELDKFIEALRPDLVGSGIKEKYPVQKLGIP
;
A
#
# COMPACT_ATOMS: atom_id res chain seq x y z
N ILE A 1 5.16 -6.10 20.46
CA ILE A 1 4.08 -6.00 21.47
C ILE A 1 2.96 -7.02 21.23
N CYS A 2 2.41 -7.17 20.01
CA CYS A 2 1.32 -8.11 19.74
C CYS A 2 1.65 -9.56 20.17
N ARG A 3 2.82 -10.10 19.78
CA ARG A 3 3.28 -11.42 20.22
C ARG A 3 3.36 -11.56 21.74
N HIS A 4 3.85 -10.53 22.43
CA HIS A 4 3.88 -10.53 23.90
C HIS A 4 2.48 -10.57 24.52
N MET A 5 1.52 -9.86 23.93
CA MET A 5 0.13 -9.87 24.40
C MET A 5 -0.52 -11.25 24.23
N GLU A 6 -0.24 -11.91 23.11
CA GLU A 6 -0.67 -13.28 22.84
C GLU A 6 -0.03 -14.27 23.82
N GLU A 7 1.28 -14.24 24.00
CA GLU A 7 2.01 -15.13 24.91
C GLU A 7 1.60 -14.97 26.37
N LYS A 8 1.40 -13.73 26.83
CA LYS A 8 1.18 -13.43 28.24
C LYS A 8 -0.30 -13.45 28.66
N TYR A 9 -1.19 -13.05 27.75
CA TYR A 9 -2.60 -12.85 28.06
C TYR A 9 -3.54 -13.67 27.17
N GLY A 10 -3.02 -14.42 26.20
CA GLY A 10 -3.83 -15.18 25.25
C GLY A 10 -4.62 -14.29 24.28
N THR A 11 -4.30 -13.00 24.18
CA THR A 11 -5.01 -12.06 23.29
C THR A 11 -4.54 -12.25 21.85
N PRO A 12 -5.39 -12.75 20.94
CA PRO A 12 -4.98 -12.98 19.55
C PRO A 12 -4.78 -11.66 18.80
N TRP A 13 -4.03 -11.72 17.70
CA TRP A 13 -3.82 -10.59 16.79
C TRP A 13 -3.87 -11.06 15.34
N ILE A 14 -4.29 -10.15 14.45
CA ILE A 14 -4.26 -10.37 13.00
C ILE A 14 -3.75 -9.11 12.29
N GLU A 15 -3.03 -9.30 11.18
CA GLU A 15 -2.67 -8.19 10.28
C GLU A 15 -3.88 -7.82 9.40
N TYR A 16 -4.03 -6.53 9.12
CA TYR A 16 -5.06 -5.98 8.24
C TYR A 16 -4.51 -4.76 7.49
N ASN A 17 -5.19 -4.35 6.42
CA ASN A 17 -4.79 -3.22 5.60
C ASN A 17 -6.01 -2.36 5.20
N PHE A 18 -5.98 -1.07 5.57
CA PHE A 18 -7.04 -0.11 5.27
C PHE A 18 -6.63 0.95 4.23
N PHE A 19 -5.73 0.61 3.30
CA PHE A 19 -5.43 1.43 2.13
C PHE A 19 -6.15 0.89 0.90
N GLY A 20 -7.12 1.65 0.41
CA GLY A 20 -7.90 1.32 -0.79
C GLY A 20 -9.12 0.44 -0.48
N PRO A 21 -10.22 0.60 -1.24
CA PRO A 21 -11.47 -0.13 -1.01
C PRO A 21 -11.28 -1.65 -1.04
N SER A 22 -10.42 -2.18 -1.91
CA SER A 22 -10.22 -3.64 -2.02
C SER A 22 -9.66 -4.23 -0.72
N GLN A 23 -8.58 -3.65 -0.20
CA GLN A 23 -7.96 -4.09 1.06
C GLN A 23 -8.85 -3.81 2.28
N ILE A 24 -9.59 -2.69 2.29
CA ILE A 24 -10.54 -2.38 3.36
C ILE A 24 -11.62 -3.46 3.44
N ASN A 25 -12.24 -3.81 2.31
CA ASN A 25 -13.30 -4.81 2.27
C ASN A 25 -12.80 -6.18 2.73
N ASP A 26 -11.63 -6.62 2.24
CA ASP A 26 -11.02 -7.88 2.63
C ASP A 26 -10.64 -7.90 4.12
N SER A 27 -10.11 -6.80 4.63
CA SER A 27 -9.76 -6.64 6.04
C SER A 27 -10.99 -6.67 6.94
N LEU A 28 -12.07 -5.97 6.57
CA LEU A 28 -13.33 -6.00 7.31
C LEU A 28 -13.89 -7.42 7.40
N ARG A 29 -13.88 -8.16 6.28
CA ARG A 29 -14.32 -9.56 6.25
C ARG A 29 -13.44 -10.47 7.10
N ARG A 30 -12.11 -10.33 7.02
CA ARG A 30 -11.16 -11.12 7.82
C ARG A 30 -11.30 -10.87 9.32
N ILE A 31 -11.48 -9.61 9.72
CA ILE A 31 -11.75 -9.23 11.11
C ILE A 31 -13.09 -9.81 11.55
N ALA A 32 -14.16 -9.60 10.79
CA ALA A 32 -15.49 -10.06 11.14
C ALA A 32 -15.61 -11.60 11.23
N ALA A 33 -14.80 -12.33 10.45
CA ALA A 33 -14.72 -13.79 10.51
C ALA A 33 -14.21 -14.34 11.85
N GLN A 34 -13.58 -13.50 12.69
CA GLN A 34 -13.15 -13.88 14.05
C GLN A 34 -14.29 -13.80 15.08
N PHE A 35 -15.49 -13.39 14.68
CA PHE A 35 -16.64 -13.15 15.55
C PHE A 35 -17.90 -13.91 15.06
N ASP A 36 -19.04 -13.60 15.68
CA ASP A 36 -20.34 -14.19 15.35
C ASP A 36 -20.94 -13.66 14.05
N ASP A 37 -22.06 -14.26 13.65
CA ASP A 37 -22.75 -13.91 12.40
C ASP A 37 -23.30 -12.48 12.41
N ARG A 38 -23.63 -11.92 13.58
CA ARG A 38 -24.05 -10.53 13.69
C ARG A 38 -22.94 -9.57 13.25
N ILE A 39 -21.68 -9.86 13.60
CA ILE A 39 -20.54 -9.06 13.17
C ILE A 39 -20.22 -9.27 11.68
N LYS A 40 -20.30 -10.50 11.18
CA LYS A 40 -20.12 -10.80 9.75
C LYS A 40 -21.13 -10.06 8.87
N GLU A 41 -22.41 -10.12 9.23
CA GLU A 41 -23.46 -9.33 8.56
C GLU A 41 -23.23 -7.82 8.71
N GLY A 42 -22.69 -7.39 9.84
CA GLY A 42 -22.29 -6.01 10.08
C GLY A 42 -21.24 -5.52 9.10
N ALA A 43 -20.22 -6.32 8.81
CA ALA A 43 -19.20 -6.01 7.82
C ALA A 43 -19.81 -5.79 6.43
N GLU A 44 -20.66 -6.71 5.96
CA GLU A 44 -21.30 -6.56 4.64
C GLU A 44 -22.24 -5.34 4.58
N ARG A 45 -22.97 -5.03 5.66
CA ARG A 45 -23.76 -3.79 5.74
C ARG A 45 -22.90 -2.54 5.61
N VAL A 46 -21.71 -2.52 6.23
CA VAL A 46 -20.78 -1.39 6.14
C VAL A 46 -20.18 -1.29 4.73
N ILE A 47 -19.76 -2.39 4.14
CA ILE A 47 -19.23 -2.44 2.77
C ILE A 47 -20.29 -1.90 1.79
N ALA A 48 -21.52 -2.41 1.84
CA ALA A 48 -22.61 -1.97 0.98
C ALA A 48 -22.94 -0.48 1.19
N LYS A 49 -22.90 0.01 2.43
CA LYS A 49 -23.15 1.43 2.75
C LYS A 49 -22.15 2.37 2.07
N TYR A 50 -20.88 1.99 1.98
CA TYR A 50 -19.83 2.84 1.42
C TYR A 50 -19.53 2.58 -0.07
N GLN A 51 -20.06 1.50 -0.65
CA GLN A 51 -19.85 1.18 -2.06
C GLN A 51 -20.20 2.34 -3.01
N PRO A 52 -21.33 3.08 -2.84
CA PRO A 52 -21.62 4.22 -3.72
C PRO A 52 -20.56 5.34 -3.68
N LEU A 53 -19.95 5.58 -2.51
CA LEU A 53 -18.87 6.55 -2.37
C LEU A 53 -17.60 6.07 -3.09
N VAL A 54 -17.27 4.78 -2.94
CA VAL A 54 -16.14 4.16 -3.63
C VAL A 54 -16.33 4.26 -5.15
N ASP A 55 -17.52 3.90 -5.65
CA ASP A 55 -17.84 3.93 -7.07
C ASP A 55 -17.72 5.35 -7.65
N GLU A 56 -18.20 6.37 -6.91
CA GLU A 56 -18.06 7.78 -7.32
C GLU A 56 -16.59 8.20 -7.43
N ILE A 57 -15.77 7.84 -6.44
CA ILE A 57 -14.34 8.17 -6.41
C ILE A 57 -13.60 7.46 -7.55
N ILE A 58 -13.84 6.17 -7.76
CA ILE A 58 -13.22 5.41 -8.86
C ILE A 58 -13.64 6.03 -10.21
N ALA A 59 -14.93 6.26 -10.43
CA ALA A 59 -15.43 6.84 -11.68
C ALA A 59 -14.82 8.23 -11.96
N ARG A 60 -14.58 9.03 -10.91
CA ARG A 60 -13.99 10.37 -11.06
C ARG A 60 -12.49 10.34 -11.33
N TYR A 61 -11.73 9.49 -10.65
CA TYR A 61 -10.27 9.59 -10.61
C TYR A 61 -9.53 8.52 -11.41
N ARG A 62 -10.04 7.29 -11.48
CA ARG A 62 -9.38 6.20 -12.21
C ARG A 62 -9.10 6.54 -13.69
N PRO A 63 -10.05 7.12 -14.46
CA PRO A 63 -9.77 7.51 -15.85
C PRO A 63 -8.64 8.53 -16.04
N ARG A 64 -8.26 9.25 -14.98
CA ARG A 64 -7.17 10.25 -15.00
C ARG A 64 -5.81 9.67 -14.61
N LEU A 65 -5.82 8.48 -14.02
CA LEU A 65 -4.66 7.84 -13.40
C LEU A 65 -4.34 6.47 -14.00
N GLU A 66 -5.23 5.91 -14.82
CA GLU A 66 -5.05 4.61 -15.44
C GLU A 66 -3.68 4.52 -16.16
N LYS A 67 -2.95 3.44 -15.88
CA LYS A 67 -1.60 3.11 -16.38
C LYS A 67 -0.49 4.07 -15.93
N LYS A 68 -0.76 4.99 -15.02
CA LYS A 68 0.29 5.83 -14.43
C LYS A 68 1.19 5.01 -13.52
N THR A 69 2.49 5.20 -13.66
CA THR A 69 3.52 4.45 -12.95
C THR A 69 3.97 5.18 -11.68
N VAL A 70 4.23 4.44 -10.61
CA VAL A 70 4.59 5.00 -9.30
C VAL A 70 5.81 4.30 -8.74
N MET A 71 6.73 5.09 -8.16
CA MET A 71 7.79 4.60 -7.29
C MET A 71 7.54 5.01 -5.84
N LEU A 72 7.83 4.12 -4.89
CA LEU A 72 7.59 4.33 -3.46
C LEU A 72 8.87 4.17 -2.64
N TYR A 73 9.18 5.10 -1.75
CA TYR A 73 10.24 4.92 -0.76
C TYR A 73 9.82 5.52 0.58
N VAL A 74 9.62 4.68 1.59
CA VAL A 74 9.09 5.10 2.89
C VAL A 74 9.76 4.26 4.00
N GLY A 75 9.36 4.41 5.26
CA GLY A 75 9.76 3.50 6.34
C GLY A 75 9.16 2.09 6.24
N GLY A 76 9.09 1.35 7.35
CA GLY A 76 8.86 -0.12 7.40
C GLY A 76 7.48 -0.72 7.04
N LEU A 77 6.51 -0.01 6.46
CA LEU A 77 5.16 -0.60 6.23
C LEU A 77 4.48 -0.17 4.93
N ARG A 78 4.37 1.14 4.73
CA ARG A 78 3.64 1.74 3.62
C ARG A 78 4.13 1.30 2.23
N PRO A 79 5.42 1.00 1.97
CA PRO A 79 5.88 0.60 0.64
C PRO A 79 5.14 -0.61 0.05
N ARG A 80 4.64 -1.54 0.89
CA ARG A 80 3.70 -2.59 0.45
C ARG A 80 2.23 -2.27 0.71
N HIS A 81 1.90 -1.63 1.83
CA HIS A 81 0.51 -1.49 2.27
C HIS A 81 -0.33 -0.59 1.33
N VAL A 82 0.27 0.38 0.66
CA VAL A 82 -0.48 1.30 -0.21
C VAL A 82 -0.62 0.81 -1.65
N VAL A 83 0.05 -0.28 -2.03
CA VAL A 83 0.13 -0.76 -3.42
C VAL A 83 -1.25 -0.95 -4.02
N THR A 84 -2.12 -1.72 -3.36
CA THR A 84 -3.47 -2.00 -3.86
C THR A 84 -4.33 -0.73 -3.98
N ALA A 85 -4.11 0.29 -3.15
CA ALA A 85 -4.85 1.55 -3.27
C ALA A 85 -4.50 2.31 -4.57
N TYR A 86 -3.25 2.20 -5.03
CA TYR A 86 -2.84 2.70 -6.34
C TYR A 86 -3.47 1.87 -7.47
N GLU A 87 -3.48 0.55 -7.34
CA GLU A 87 -4.08 -0.37 -8.33
C GLU A 87 -5.60 -0.23 -8.45
N ASP A 88 -6.30 0.08 -7.34
CA ASP A 88 -7.73 0.40 -7.33
C ASP A 88 -8.04 1.61 -8.24
N LEU A 89 -7.08 2.53 -8.38
CA LEU A 89 -7.13 3.67 -9.30
C LEU A 89 -6.46 3.42 -10.67
N GLY A 90 -6.10 2.17 -10.97
CA GLY A 90 -5.50 1.77 -12.25
C GLY A 90 -4.03 2.14 -12.42
N MET A 91 -3.34 2.55 -11.36
CA MET A 91 -1.91 2.86 -11.38
C MET A 91 -1.07 1.60 -11.19
N GLU A 92 0.22 1.68 -11.55
CA GLU A 92 1.17 0.56 -11.48
C GLU A 92 2.37 0.93 -10.61
N ILE A 93 2.65 0.11 -9.60
CA ILE A 93 3.87 0.27 -8.80
C ILE A 93 5.02 -0.39 -9.55
N VAL A 94 5.97 0.43 -10.02
CA VAL A 94 7.15 -0.02 -10.78
C VAL A 94 8.41 -0.08 -9.92
N GLY A 95 8.39 0.58 -8.76
CA GLY A 95 9.45 0.48 -7.76
C GLY A 95 8.91 0.70 -6.35
N THR A 96 9.42 -0.05 -5.38
CA THR A 96 9.08 0.15 -3.97
C THR A 96 10.24 -0.19 -3.05
N GLY A 97 10.32 0.46 -1.89
CA GLY A 97 11.38 0.14 -0.94
C GLY A 97 11.25 0.81 0.40
N TYR A 98 12.09 0.36 1.33
CA TYR A 98 12.00 0.67 2.75
C TYR A 98 13.27 1.34 3.26
N GLU A 99 13.13 2.31 4.17
CA GLU A 99 14.25 2.87 4.95
C GLU A 99 14.77 1.86 5.99
N PHE A 100 13.90 1.02 6.55
CA PHE A 100 14.23 0.13 7.68
C PHE A 100 13.31 -1.11 7.73
N GLY A 101 12.97 -1.68 6.56
CA GLY A 101 12.20 -2.91 6.49
C GLY A 101 13.02 -4.11 6.98
N HIS A 102 12.39 -5.11 7.58
CA HIS A 102 13.06 -6.36 7.94
C HIS A 102 12.72 -7.49 6.96
N GLY A 103 13.42 -8.62 7.04
CA GLY A 103 13.26 -9.74 6.11
C GLY A 103 11.81 -10.23 5.96
N ASP A 104 11.01 -10.17 7.03
CA ASP A 104 9.60 -10.55 6.98
C ASP A 104 8.71 -9.50 6.29
N ASP A 105 9.10 -8.21 6.29
CA ASP A 105 8.44 -7.18 5.47
C ASP A 105 8.67 -7.43 3.97
N TYR A 106 9.89 -7.81 3.60
CA TYR A 106 10.24 -8.13 2.21
C TYR A 106 9.53 -9.38 1.70
N GLN A 107 9.44 -10.44 2.53
CA GLN A 107 8.66 -11.64 2.23
C GLN A 107 7.20 -11.30 1.94
N ARG A 108 6.58 -10.41 2.74
CA ARG A 108 5.20 -9.97 2.51
C ARG A 108 5.07 -9.11 1.25
N THR A 109 6.07 -8.30 0.93
CA THR A 109 6.03 -7.35 -0.20
C THR A 109 5.81 -8.06 -1.53
N GLY A 110 6.41 -9.23 -1.72
CA GLY A 110 6.23 -10.02 -2.95
C GLY A 110 4.79 -10.42 -3.26
N HIS A 111 3.89 -10.43 -2.27
CA HIS A 111 2.45 -10.68 -2.50
C HIS A 111 1.69 -9.45 -3.01
N TYR A 112 2.25 -8.26 -2.85
CA TYR A 112 1.62 -7.00 -3.24
C TYR A 112 2.10 -6.49 -4.60
N VAL A 113 3.34 -6.78 -4.98
CA VAL A 113 3.96 -6.23 -6.19
C VAL A 113 4.02 -7.25 -7.32
N LYS A 114 4.04 -6.75 -8.56
CA LYS A 114 4.11 -7.60 -9.76
C LYS A 114 5.55 -8.01 -10.06
N GLU A 115 5.72 -9.11 -10.80
CA GLU A 115 7.01 -9.51 -11.33
C GLU A 115 7.63 -8.36 -12.17
N GLY A 116 8.94 -8.13 -11.99
CA GLY A 116 9.65 -7.02 -12.63
C GLY A 116 9.62 -5.69 -11.86
N THR A 117 8.90 -5.60 -10.73
CA THR A 117 8.96 -4.42 -9.84
C THR A 117 10.34 -4.31 -9.20
N LEU A 118 10.97 -3.13 -9.26
CA LEU A 118 12.24 -2.88 -8.56
C LEU A 118 12.01 -2.78 -7.04
N ILE A 119 12.78 -3.55 -6.26
CA ILE A 119 12.73 -3.48 -4.79
C ILE A 119 14.09 -3.00 -4.26
N TYR A 120 14.07 -2.00 -3.38
CA TYR A 120 15.28 -1.46 -2.74
C TYR A 120 15.14 -1.34 -1.21
N ASP A 121 16.25 -1.57 -0.51
CA ASP A 121 16.40 -1.46 0.95
C ASP A 121 17.44 -0.40 1.26
N ASP A 122 17.14 0.49 2.21
CA ASP A 122 18.02 1.60 2.62
C ASP A 122 18.64 2.36 1.43
N VAL A 123 17.81 2.66 0.42
CA VAL A 123 18.29 3.22 -0.84
C VAL A 123 18.99 4.55 -0.60
N THR A 124 20.19 4.70 -1.16
CA THR A 124 20.89 5.98 -1.10
C THR A 124 20.24 7.00 -2.02
N ALA A 125 20.43 8.29 -1.71
CA ALA A 125 19.92 9.37 -2.58
C ALA A 125 20.42 9.23 -4.03
N PHE A 126 21.68 8.82 -4.21
CA PHE A 126 22.26 8.60 -5.53
C PHE A 126 21.56 7.47 -6.30
N GLU A 127 21.33 6.33 -5.66
CA GLU A 127 20.63 5.20 -6.28
C GLU A 127 19.18 5.55 -6.63
N LEU A 128 18.46 6.21 -5.70
CA LEU A 128 17.09 6.63 -5.93
C LEU A 128 17.00 7.58 -7.14
N ASP A 129 17.87 8.58 -7.24
CA ASP A 129 17.93 9.48 -8.38
C ASP A 129 18.20 8.70 -9.69
N LYS A 130 19.12 7.73 -9.68
CA LYS A 130 19.40 6.91 -10.87
C LYS A 130 18.25 6.00 -11.27
N PHE A 131 17.53 5.43 -10.31
CA PHE A 131 16.33 4.65 -10.61
C PHE A 131 15.22 5.53 -11.18
N ILE A 132 15.01 6.72 -10.64
CA ILE A 132 14.02 7.68 -11.15
C ILE A 132 14.38 8.17 -12.55
N GLU A 133 15.66 8.46 -12.82
CA GLU A 133 16.14 8.82 -14.16
C GLU A 133 15.93 7.71 -15.19
N ALA A 134 16.16 6.45 -14.81
CA ALA A 134 16.04 5.30 -15.70
C ALA A 134 14.60 4.86 -15.93
N LEU A 135 13.79 4.78 -14.87
CA LEU A 135 12.41 4.27 -14.92
C LEU A 135 11.41 5.35 -15.34
N ARG A 136 11.72 6.64 -15.09
CA ARG A 136 10.86 7.79 -15.39
C ARG A 136 9.40 7.59 -14.93
N PRO A 137 9.16 7.34 -13.62
CA PRO A 137 7.80 7.17 -13.11
C PRO A 137 6.95 8.44 -13.29
N ASP A 138 5.64 8.27 -13.37
CA ASP A 138 4.70 9.40 -13.41
C ASP A 138 4.50 10.07 -12.03
N LEU A 139 4.83 9.39 -10.94
CA LEU A 139 4.70 9.87 -9.55
C LEU A 139 5.74 9.20 -8.64
N VAL A 140 6.29 9.94 -7.68
CA VAL A 140 7.11 9.36 -6.59
C VAL A 140 6.49 9.66 -5.23
N GLY A 141 6.13 8.60 -4.51
CA GLY A 141 5.66 8.68 -3.12
C GLY A 141 6.80 8.45 -2.15
N SER A 142 7.32 9.52 -1.54
CA SER A 142 8.44 9.44 -0.59
C SER A 142 8.34 10.45 0.57
N GLY A 143 9.45 10.66 1.29
CA GLY A 143 9.58 11.58 2.40
C GLY A 143 9.87 13.03 2.00
N ILE A 144 9.99 13.90 3.02
CA ILE A 144 10.22 15.33 2.82
C ILE A 144 11.61 15.64 2.24
N LYS A 145 12.60 14.77 2.50
CA LYS A 145 13.98 14.93 2.03
C LYS A 145 14.05 14.67 0.52
N GLU A 146 13.21 13.75 0.02
CA GLU A 146 13.18 13.33 -1.38
C GLU A 146 12.26 14.22 -2.24
N LYS A 147 11.25 14.85 -1.63
CA LYS A 147 10.24 15.67 -2.34
C LYS A 147 10.83 16.70 -3.30
N TYR A 148 11.71 17.59 -2.84
CA TYR A 148 12.18 18.71 -3.66
C TYR A 148 13.19 18.29 -4.75
N PRO A 149 14.13 17.36 -4.50
CA PRO A 149 14.93 16.77 -5.57
C PRO A 149 14.07 16.19 -6.71
N VAL A 150 13.08 15.35 -6.38
CA VAL A 150 12.18 14.74 -7.37
C VAL A 150 11.40 15.79 -8.16
N GLN A 151 10.84 16.80 -7.48
CA GLN A 151 10.12 17.88 -8.16
C GLN A 151 11.00 18.68 -9.13
N LYS A 152 12.29 18.85 -8.84
CA LYS A 152 13.25 19.50 -9.75
C LYS A 152 13.56 18.65 -10.99
N LEU A 153 13.34 17.34 -10.93
CA LEU A 153 13.39 16.44 -12.08
C LEU A 153 12.10 16.46 -12.93
N GLY A 154 11.12 17.29 -12.55
CA GLY A 154 9.84 17.44 -13.23
C GLY A 154 8.89 16.26 -13.01
N ILE A 155 9.08 15.51 -11.93
CA ILE A 155 8.23 14.37 -11.56
C ILE A 155 7.34 14.78 -10.37
N PRO A 156 6.01 14.54 -10.46
CA PRO A 156 5.07 14.73 -9.36
C PRO A 156 5.45 14.02 -8.06
#